data_AF-A0A9D3W152-F1
#
_entry.id   AF-A0A9D3W152-F1
#
_cell.length_a   1.000
_cell.length_b   1.000
_cell.length_c   1.000
_cell.angle_alpha   90.00
_cell.angle_beta   90.00
_cell.angle_gamma   90.00
#
_symmetry.space_group_name_H-M   'P 1'
#
loop_
_entity.id
_entity.type
_entity.pdbx_description
1 polymer ?
#
loop_
_entity_poly.entity_id
_entity_poly.type
_entity_poly.pdbx_seq_one_letter_code
_entity_poly.pdbx_strand_id
1 'polypeptide(L)' 'MFDPCVWAFSHYKPFVQVDETWLYRKYMQILLITIAQDGNRNLLPIAFAIVESGNVESWESFLTNLW' A
#
# COMPACT_ATOMS: atom_id res chain seq x y z
N MET A 1 11.77 -29.16 -2.27
CA MET A 1 12.80 -28.45 -1.46
C MET A 1 12.59 -26.94 -1.53
N PHE A 2 11.37 -26.49 -1.27
CA PHE A 2 11.03 -25.11 -0.89
C PHE A 2 9.88 -25.11 0.13
N ASP A 3 9.43 -26.29 0.55
CA ASP A 3 8.27 -26.50 1.42
C ASP A 3 8.40 -25.77 2.77
N PRO A 4 9.59 -25.71 3.42
CA PRO A 4 9.77 -24.87 4.59
C PRO A 4 9.64 -23.37 4.30
N CYS A 5 10.08 -22.90 3.12
CA CYS A 5 10.00 -21.50 2.73
C CYS A 5 8.56 -21.09 2.36
N VAL A 6 7.80 -21.95 1.69
CA VAL A 6 6.38 -21.73 1.36
C VAL A 6 5.53 -21.72 2.64
N TRP A 7 5.79 -22.65 3.56
CA TRP A 7 5.11 -22.68 4.85
C TRP A 7 5.52 -21.49 5.72
N ALA A 8 6.77 -21.05 5.70
CA ALA A 8 7.16 -19.83 6.39
C ALA A 8 6.50 -18.59 5.78
N PHE A 9 6.31 -18.53 4.45
CA PHE A 9 5.67 -17.40 3.77
C PHE A 9 4.21 -17.20 4.20
N SER A 10 3.47 -18.29 4.49
CA SER A 10 2.11 -18.18 5.05
C SER A 10 2.08 -17.62 6.48
N HIS A 11 3.20 -17.68 7.21
CA HIS A 11 3.36 -17.12 8.55
C HIS A 11 4.07 -15.76 8.55
N TYR A 12 4.66 -15.35 7.42
CA TYR A 12 5.14 -13.99 7.20
C TYR A 12 3.95 -13.10 6.92
N LYS A 13 3.71 -12.13 7.81
CA LYS A 13 2.75 -11.06 7.54
C LYS A 13 3.39 -10.15 6.47
N PRO A 14 2.85 -10.05 5.25
CA PRO A 14 3.37 -9.09 4.28
C PRO A 14 3.34 -7.71 4.93
N PHE A 15 4.52 -7.08 5.05
CA PHE A 15 4.62 -5.75 5.60
C PHE A 15 4.21 -4.77 4.50
N VAL A 16 2.99 -4.27 4.64
CA VAL A 16 2.38 -3.30 3.74
C VAL A 16 2.17 -2.02 4.51
N GLN A 17 2.77 -0.94 4.04
CA GLN A 17 2.62 0.40 4.58
C GLN A 17 1.82 1.24 3.58
N VAL A 18 0.82 1.97 4.07
CA VAL A 18 0.10 2.97 3.28
C VAL A 18 0.48 4.34 3.81
N ASP A 19 0.78 5.27 2.90
CA ASP A 19 1.12 6.65 3.23
C ASP A 19 0.21 7.64 2.47
N GLU A 20 -0.02 8.78 3.11
CA GLU A 20 -0.83 9.88 2.58
C GLU A 20 0.06 11.10 2.31
N THR A 21 0.21 11.49 1.05
CA THR A 21 0.97 12.67 0.65
C THR A 21 0.07 13.74 0.06
N TRP A 22 0.12 14.94 0.62
CA TRP A 22 -0.66 16.08 0.13
C TRP A 22 -0.03 16.66 -1.13
N LEU A 23 -0.82 16.76 -2.21
CA LEU A 23 -0.41 17.39 -3.45
C LEU A 23 -0.77 18.88 -3.39
N TYR A 24 0.16 19.70 -2.92
CA TYR A 24 -0.02 21.16 -2.89
C TYR A 24 0.27 21.76 -4.27
N ARG A 25 -0.78 22.06 -5.06
CA ARG A 25 -0.73 22.83 -6.32
C ARG A 25 -2.17 23.16 -6.78
N LYS A 26 -2.41 23.24 -8.10
CA LYS A 26 -3.69 23.60 -8.74
C LYS A 26 -4.89 22.76 -8.27
N TYR A 27 -4.65 21.57 -7.74
CA TYR A 27 -5.67 20.66 -7.23
C TYR A 27 -5.25 20.28 -5.81
N MET A 28 -6.02 20.70 -4.78
CA MET A 28 -5.85 20.23 -3.39
C MET A 28 -6.29 18.77 -3.34
N GLN A 29 -5.40 17.88 -3.76
CA GLN A 29 -5.64 16.44 -3.80
C GLN A 29 -4.66 15.72 -2.89
N ILE A 30 -4.98 14.48 -2.58
CA ILE A 30 -4.19 13.61 -1.74
C ILE A 30 -3.75 12.40 -2.58
N LEU A 31 -2.46 12.09 -2.51
CA LEU A 31 -1.88 10.87 -3.05
C LEU A 31 -1.85 9.82 -1.95
N LEU A 32 -2.57 8.73 -2.16
CA LEU A 32 -2.43 7.51 -1.37
C LEU A 32 -1.44 6.58 -2.08
N ILE A 33 -0.46 6.06 -1.35
CA ILE A 33 0.51 5.11 -1.89
C ILE A 33 0.64 3.91 -0.96
N THR A 34 0.61 2.71 -1.53
CA THR A 34 0.88 1.48 -0.81
C THR A 34 2.25 0.94 -1.20
N ILE A 35 3.06 0.65 -0.20
CA ILE A 35 4.41 0.11 -0.33
C ILE A 35 4.45 -1.24 0.37
N ALA A 36 4.93 -2.26 -0.32
CA ALA A 36 5.27 -3.56 0.25
C ALA A 36 6.78 -3.65 0.48
N GLN A 37 7.19 -4.37 1.53
CA GLN A 37 8.58 -4.70 1.74
C GLN A 37 8.87 -6.16 1.35
N ASP A 38 9.88 -6.37 0.49
CA ASP A 38 10.30 -7.72 0.11
C ASP A 38 11.21 -8.39 1.17
N GLY A 39 11.55 -9.66 0.96
CA GLY A 39 12.46 -10.40 1.85
C GLY A 39 13.89 -9.84 1.94
N ASN A 40 14.26 -8.95 1.02
CA ASN A 40 15.54 -8.24 0.99
C ASN A 40 15.45 -6.83 1.58
N ARG A 41 14.32 -6.48 2.20
CA ARG A 41 14.01 -5.17 2.78
C ARG A 41 13.85 -4.04 1.76
N ASN A 42 13.76 -4.35 0.47
CA ASN A 42 13.46 -3.34 -0.55
C ASN A 42 12.00 -2.88 -0.40
N LEU A 43 11.80 -1.57 -0.53
CA LEU A 43 10.48 -0.95 -0.57
C LEU A 43 9.99 -0.94 -2.02
N LEU A 44 8.85 -1.58 -2.26
CA LEU A 44 8.24 -1.73 -3.59
C LEU A 44 6.85 -1.08 -3.58
N PRO A 45 6.59 -0.03 -4.37
CA PRO A 45 5.25 0.51 -4.52
C PRO A 45 4.36 -0.53 -5.23
N ILE A 46 3.22 -0.88 -4.64
CA ILE A 46 2.29 -1.88 -5.20
C ILE A 46 0.96 -1.28 -5.66
N ALA A 47 0.57 -0.11 -5.15
CA ALA A 47 -0.60 0.63 -5.59
C ALA A 47 -0.49 2.13 -5.30
N PHE A 48 -1.22 2.94 -6.04
CA PHE A 48 -1.39 4.37 -5.75
C PHE A 48 -2.77 4.85 -6.22
N ALA A 49 -3.29 5.90 -5.58
CA ALA A 49 -4.50 6.58 -6.00
C ALA A 49 -4.41 8.08 -5.70
N ILE A 50 -5.01 8.90 -6.55
CA ILE A 50 -5.20 10.33 -6.31
C ILE A 50 -6.66 10.52 -5.91
N VAL A 51 -6.88 11.08 -4.73
CA VAL A 51 -8.21 11.29 -4.15
C VAL A 51 -8.43 12.77 -3.87
N GLU A 52 -9.69 13.20 -3.89
CA GLU A 52 -10.04 14.60 -3.62
C GLU A 52 -9.90 14.96 -2.14
N SER A 53 -10.03 13.99 -1.23
CA SER A 53 -9.80 14.17 0.21
C SER A 53 -9.42 12.85 0.88
N GLY A 54 -8.70 12.90 2.01
CA GLY A 54 -8.36 11.74 2.83
C GLY A 54 -9.52 11.31 3.73
N ASN A 55 -10.73 11.23 3.18
CA ASN A 55 -11.93 10.86 3.92
C ASN A 55 -12.12 9.34 3.99
N VAL A 56 -13.01 8.87 4.88
CA VAL A 56 -13.25 7.44 5.11
C VAL A 56 -13.63 6.71 3.80
N GLU A 57 -14.47 7.33 2.97
CA GLU A 57 -14.92 6.75 1.69
C GLU A 57 -13.75 6.55 0.71
N SER A 58 -12.82 7.50 0.64
CA SER A 58 -11.63 7.42 -0.19
C SER A 58 -10.68 6.33 0.29
N TRP A 59 -10.52 6.19 1.61
CA TRP A 59 -9.74 5.12 2.23
C TRP A 59 -10.38 3.74 2.03
N GLU A 60 -11.69 3.61 2.22
CA GLU A 60 -12.43 2.37 1.99
C GLU A 60 -12.35 1.94 0.52
N SER A 61 -12.55 2.88 -0.41
CA SER A 61 -12.41 2.61 -1.84
C SER A 61 -10.98 2.16 -2.17
N PHE A 62 -9.96 2.87 -1.68
CA PHE A 62 -8.56 2.53 -1.94
C PHE A 62 -8.20 1.14 -1.40
N LEU A 63 -8.57 0.84 -0.14
CA LEU A 63 -8.29 -0.44 0.49
C LEU A 63 -9.09 -1.60 -0.13
N THR A 64 -10.33 -1.36 -0.55
CA THR A 64 -11.14 -2.37 -1.24
C THR A 64 -10.55 -2.75 -2.60
N ASN A 65 -9.87 -1.82 -3.27
CA ASN A 65 -9.19 -2.10 -4.54
C ASN A 65 -7.76 -2.64 -4.37
N LEU A 66 -7.23 -2.65 -3.14
CA LEU A 66 -5.87 -3.09 -2.84
C LEU A 66 -5.78 -4.61 -2.61
N TRP A 67 -6.88 -5.28 -2.27
CA TRP A 67 -6.94 -6.70 -1.87
C TRP A 67 -7.94 -7.50 -2.71
#